data_AF-A0A1G7GV70-F1
#
_entry.id   AF-A0A1G7GV70-F1
#
_cell.length_a   1.000
_cell.length_b   1.000
_cell.length_c   1.000
_cell.angle_alpha   90.00
_cell.angle_beta   90.00
_cell.angle_gamma   90.00
#
_symmetry.space_group_name_H-M   'P 1'
#
loop_
_entity.id
_entity.type
_entity.pdbx_description
1 polymer ?
#
loop_
_entity_poly.entity_id
_entity_poly.type
_entity_poly.pdbx_seq_one_letter_code
_entity_poly.pdbx_strand_id
1 'polypeptide(L)'
;MGKLKRNKEIIAQVNQRLKDFQIDDQLLFEPIENAFKSRPKYGVYKDGTRRFSAFLWHLNTLDGSVLAVEIDSIINKARKHFKI
;
A
#
# COMPACT_ATOMS: atom_id res chain seq x y z
N MET A 1 -20.13 5.23 -6.82
CA MET A 1 -18.77 5.82 -6.92
C MET A 1 -18.01 5.10 -8.03
N GLY A 2 -17.24 5.82 -8.86
CA GLY A 2 -16.42 5.19 -9.89
C GLY A 2 -15.19 4.50 -9.30
N LYS A 3 -14.77 3.36 -9.87
CA LYS A 3 -13.59 2.58 -9.44
C LYS A 3 -12.32 3.42 -9.32
N LEU A 4 -12.13 4.38 -10.22
CA LEU A 4 -11.00 5.33 -10.19
C LEU A 4 -11.02 6.25 -8.96
N LYS A 5 -12.20 6.67 -8.50
CA LYS A 5 -12.32 7.52 -7.30
C LYS A 5 -11.95 6.73 -6.06
N ARG A 6 -12.47 5.50 -5.95
CA ARG A 6 -12.16 4.60 -4.84
C ARG A 6 -10.68 4.22 -4.78
N ASN A 7 -10.04 3.95 -5.93
CA ASN A 7 -8.59 3.73 -5.99
C ASN A 7 -7.81 4.89 -5.35
N LYS A 8 -8.15 6.13 -5.71
CA LYS A 8 -7.51 7.33 -5.16
C LYS A 8 -7.72 7.45 -3.65
N GLU A 9 -8.92 7.16 -3.16
CA GLU A 9 -9.22 7.15 -1.72
C GLU A 9 -8.39 6.11 -0.96
N ILE A 10 -8.24 4.90 -1.51
CA ILE A 10 -7.43 3.84 -0.90
C ILE A 10 -5.95 4.24 -0.87
N ILE A 11 -5.41 4.76 -1.98
CA ILE A 11 -4.02 5.24 -2.04
C ILE A 11 -3.79 6.35 -1.01
N ALA A 12 -4.73 7.29 -0.88
CA ALA A 12 -4.66 8.35 0.11
C ALA A 12 -4.67 7.79 1.55
N GLN A 13 -5.51 6.81 1.85
CA GLN A 13 -5.54 6.15 3.17
C GLN A 13 -4.23 5.43 3.48
N VAL A 14 -3.65 4.71 2.52
CA VAL A 14 -2.35 4.05 2.71
C VAL A 14 -1.26 5.08 2.99
N ASN A 15 -1.19 6.15 2.20
CA ASN A 15 -0.20 7.22 2.39
C ASN A 15 -0.39 7.96 3.72
N GLN A 16 -1.63 8.21 4.13
CA GLN A 16 -1.91 8.79 5.43
C GLN A 16 -1.43 7.87 6.55
N ARG A 17 -1.67 6.56 6.41
CA ARG A 17 -1.24 5.59 7.42
C ARG A 17 0.27 5.46 7.54
N LEU A 18 1.00 5.59 6.44
CA LEU A 18 2.47 5.66 6.45
C LEU A 18 2.97 6.89 7.22
N LYS A 19 2.30 8.04 7.07
CA LYS A 19 2.59 9.27 7.84
C LYS A 19 2.27 9.11 9.32
N ASP A 20 1.14 8.49 9.65
CA ASP A 20 0.76 8.23 11.04
C ASP A 20 1.79 7.34 11.76
N PHE A 21 2.44 6.44 11.01
CA PHE A 21 3.55 5.63 11.49
C PHE A 21 4.93 6.29 11.39
N GLN A 22 5.02 7.51 10.85
CA GLN A 22 6.27 8.27 10.67
C GLN A 22 7.33 7.52 9.86
N ILE A 23 6.90 6.82 8.81
CA ILE A 23 7.78 6.05 7.90
C ILE A 23 7.58 6.40 6.43
N ASP A 24 6.86 7.50 6.14
CA ASP A 24 6.57 7.94 4.77
C ASP A 24 7.83 8.42 4.02
N ASP A 25 8.89 8.76 4.74
CA ASP A 25 10.22 9.06 4.21
C ASP A 25 11.04 7.80 3.86
N GLN A 26 10.74 6.67 4.50
CA GLN A 26 11.47 5.41 4.38
C GLN A 26 10.79 4.37 3.50
N LEU A 27 9.47 4.48 3.34
CA LEU A 27 8.65 3.48 2.70
C LEU A 27 7.55 4.13 1.83
N LEU A 28 7.55 3.82 0.54
CA LEU A 28 6.53 4.29 -0.40
C LEU A 28 5.62 3.17 -0.87
N PHE A 29 4.35 3.51 -1.09
CA PHE A 29 3.35 2.62 -1.64
C PHE A 29 3.32 2.68 -3.18
N GLU A 30 3.47 1.53 -3.84
CA GLU A 30 3.35 1.36 -5.29
C GLU A 30 2.07 0.56 -5.61
N PRO A 31 0.94 1.22 -5.91
CA PRO A 31 -0.32 0.53 -6.15
C PRO A 31 -0.29 -0.32 -7.42
N ILE A 32 -0.93 -1.49 -7.39
CA ILE A 32 -1.13 -2.35 -8.54
C ILE A 32 -2.61 -2.31 -8.92
N GLU A 33 -2.94 -1.61 -10.01
CA GLU A 33 -4.33 -1.42 -10.43
C GLU A 33 -4.92 -2.62 -11.20
N ASN A 34 -4.06 -3.42 -11.83
CA ASN A 34 -4.46 -4.49 -12.74
C ASN A 34 -4.09 -5.90 -12.22
N ALA A 35 -4.83 -6.90 -12.68
CA ALA A 35 -4.63 -8.30 -12.31
C ALA A 35 -3.45 -8.97 -13.05
N PHE A 36 -2.80 -8.26 -13.99
CA PHE A 36 -1.68 -8.80 -14.77
C PHE A 36 -0.44 -9.09 -13.92
N LYS A 37 -0.27 -8.38 -12.80
CA LYS A 37 0.74 -8.74 -11.81
C LYS A 37 0.16 -9.80 -10.88
N SER A 38 0.88 -10.90 -10.70
CA SER A 38 0.44 -12.05 -9.91
C SER A 38 0.92 -12.02 -8.45
N ARG A 39 1.88 -11.15 -8.10
CA ARG A 39 2.45 -11.07 -6.74
C ARG A 39 2.73 -9.63 -6.32
N PRO A 40 2.45 -9.27 -5.05
CA PRO A 40 3.00 -8.07 -4.43
C PRO A 40 4.52 -8.11 -4.49
N LYS A 41 5.14 -6.99 -4.80
CA LYS A 41 6.58 -6.78 -4.83
C LYS A 41 7.03 -5.86 -3.71
N TYR A 42 8.20 -6.17 -3.18
CA TYR A 42 9.01 -5.31 -2.35
C TYR A 42 10.30 -5.02 -3.12
N GLY A 43 10.74 -3.78 -3.16
CA GLY A 43 11.97 -3.40 -3.87
C GLY A 43 12.64 -2.19 -3.26
N VAL A 44 13.96 -2.15 -3.36
CA VAL A 44 14.76 -0.95 -3.09
C VAL A 44 15.15 -0.35 -4.42
N TYR A 45 14.82 0.92 -4.62
CA TYR A 45 15.05 1.63 -5.88
C TYR A 45 16.43 2.34 -5.84
N LYS A 46 16.91 2.81 -6.99
CA LYS A 46 18.26 3.38 -7.15
C LYS A 46 18.50 4.64 -6.28
N ASP A 47 17.42 5.31 -5.91
CA ASP A 47 17.39 6.46 -5.00
C ASP A 47 17.44 6.06 -3.50
N GLY A 48 17.56 4.77 -3.19
CA GLY A 48 17.52 4.24 -1.82
C GLY A 48 16.10 4.05 -1.28
N THR A 49 15.08 4.46 -2.04
CA THR A 49 13.69 4.39 -1.59
C THR A 49 13.19 2.96 -1.57
N ARG A 50 12.60 2.56 -0.45
CA ARG A 50 11.97 1.25 -0.30
C ARG A 50 10.52 1.36 -0.74
N ARG A 51 10.09 0.48 -1.65
CA ARG A 51 8.71 0.45 -2.14
C ARG A 51 8.08 -0.90 -1.87
N PHE A 52 6.83 -0.87 -1.43
CA PHE A 52 5.98 -2.05 -1.35
C PHE A 52 4.76 -1.83 -2.23
N SER A 53 4.22 -2.93 -2.75
CA SER A 53 3.05 -2.88 -3.62
C SER A 53 1.91 -3.72 -3.09
N ALA A 54 0.69 -3.32 -3.39
CA ALA A 54 -0.50 -4.09 -3.09
C ALA A 54 -1.54 -3.94 -4.20
N PHE A 55 -2.42 -4.93 -4.30
CA PHE A 55 -3.45 -4.98 -5.31
C PHE A 55 -4.61 -4.06 -4.95
N LEU A 56 -4.82 -3.01 -5.73
CA LEU A 56 -5.98 -2.14 -5.55
C LEU A 56 -7.26 -2.91 -5.78
N TRP A 57 -7.32 -3.84 -6.74
CA TRP A 57 -8.54 -4.62 -6.97
C TRP A 57 -9.00 -5.41 -5.74
N HIS A 58 -8.06 -5.86 -4.90
CA HIS A 58 -8.36 -6.53 -3.63
C HIS A 58 -8.81 -5.51 -2.57
N LEU A 59 -8.06 -4.42 -2.41
CA LEU A 59 -8.42 -3.37 -1.43
C LEU A 59 -9.77 -2.71 -1.73
N ASN A 60 -10.16 -2.64 -3.01
CA ASN A 60 -11.46 -2.12 -3.42
C ASN A 60 -12.64 -3.00 -2.99
N THR A 61 -12.44 -4.29 -2.67
CA THR A 61 -13.51 -5.16 -2.16
C THR A 61 -13.68 -5.05 -0.65
N LEU A 62 -12.85 -4.24 0.02
CA LEU A 62 -12.85 -4.05 1.46
C LEU A 62 -13.35 -2.65 1.82
N ASP A 63 -14.01 -2.55 2.97
CA ASP A 63 -14.62 -1.33 3.46
C ASP A 63 -14.36 -1.11 4.95
N GLY A 64 -14.47 0.15 5.38
CA GLY A 64 -14.45 0.55 6.78
C GLY A 64 -13.25 0.00 7.56
N SER A 65 -13.54 -0.64 8.69
CA SER A 65 -12.53 -1.21 9.58
C SER A 65 -11.72 -2.34 8.93
N VAL A 66 -12.33 -3.12 8.03
CA VAL A 66 -11.65 -4.23 7.36
C VAL A 66 -10.57 -3.71 6.43
N LEU A 67 -10.87 -2.65 5.68
CA LEU A 67 -9.89 -1.98 4.83
C LEU A 67 -8.73 -1.42 5.66
N ALA A 68 -9.02 -0.77 6.79
CA ALA A 68 -8.00 -0.21 7.68
C ALA A 68 -7.06 -1.30 8.23
N VAL A 69 -7.62 -2.42 8.69
CA VAL A 69 -6.84 -3.57 9.19
C VAL A 69 -5.97 -4.18 8.09
N GLU A 70 -6.50 -4.30 6.87
CA GLU A 70 -5.71 -4.84 5.75
C GLU A 70 -4.58 -3.89 5.33
N ILE A 71 -4.82 -2.58 5.31
CA ILE A 71 -3.77 -1.58 5.07
C ILE A 71 -2.66 -1.71 6.12
N ASP A 72 -3.01 -1.80 7.41
CA ASP A 72 -2.05 -1.97 8.50
C ASP A 72 -1.27 -3.29 8.35
N SER A 73 -1.94 -4.37 7.98
CA SER A 73 -1.33 -5.68 7.70
C SER A 73 -0.29 -5.59 6.57
N ILE A 74 -0.62 -4.92 5.47
CA ILE A 74 0.28 -4.75 4.32
C ILE A 74 1.49 -3.89 4.72
N ILE A 75 1.28 -2.76 5.39
CA ILE A 75 2.37 -1.89 5.85
C ILE A 75 3.28 -2.66 6.82
N ASN A 76 2.73 -3.40 7.78
CA ASN A 76 3.51 -4.20 8.72
C ASN A 76 4.32 -5.31 8.03
N LYS A 77 3.78 -5.96 7.00
CA LYS A 77 4.53 -6.92 6.19
C LYS A 77 5.70 -6.24 5.46
N ALA A 78 5.48 -5.06 4.90
CA ALA A 78 6.53 -4.27 4.26
C ALA A 78 7.62 -3.87 5.26
N ARG A 79 7.23 -3.38 6.43
CA ARG A 79 8.14 -3.04 7.52
C ARG A 79 9.03 -4.22 7.94
N LYS A 80 8.42 -5.39 8.16
CA LYS A 80 9.14 -6.63 8.49
C LYS A 80 10.10 -7.05 7.38
N HIS A 81 9.68 -6.93 6.11
CA HIS A 81 10.52 -7.26 4.96
C HIS A 81 11.77 -6.36 4.90
N PHE A 82 11.60 -5.06 5.14
CA PHE A 82 12.65 -4.06 5.08
C PHE A 82 13.41 -3.83 6.40
N LYS A 83 12.98 -4.48 7.49
CA LYS A 83 13.55 -4.37 8.84
C LYS A 83 13.54 -2.93 9.38
N ILE A 84 12.38 -2.27 9.31
CA ILE A 84 12.06 -0.92 9.82
C ILE A 84 10.87 -0.93 10.80
#